data_AF-A0A1C7LXM3-F1
#
_entry.id   AF-A0A1C7LXM3-F1
#
_cell.length_a   1.000
_cell.length_b   1.000
_cell.length_c   1.000
_cell.angle_alpha   90.00
_cell.angle_beta   90.00
_cell.angle_gamma   90.00
#
_symmetry.space_group_name_H-M   'P 1'
#
loop_
_entity.id
_entity.type
_entity.pdbx_description
1 polymer ?
#
loop_
_entity_poly.entity_id
_entity_poly.type
_entity_poly.pdbx_seq_one_letter_code
_entity_poly.pdbx_strand_id
1 'polypeptide(L)'
;MIYELLRKANAKALIHEFDLGSMLTNSPIPTHVAIDARTADLQGAPLPPMVQPASGSDTIMIFHTSGSTSGSPKLIRCSYTWLGSIIEKAGLTGKSIRPMGHDVTVWMGSVCHIGQTSMLLGSLQSAACTIQPTQIAFSSDELLDMITRCGLNRLNQFPAFLGIHMRNSRQNPKLLAQLCALDETSIPGSRCPARTKSGRPSPPVRSKYQIRFFPLVPREQPAEGYADANSQLLELVILSDSPDCPDPSLRQADGHYHTGDLFVEVALGAYDNARAACGALIADCIVVGNARPSPVLFVEPGVAMDEERLKREIIRKTRHFHARRYLHERITSPRMVVVVPSGTLPRTATKGNIRRRAVEEAFKAELDQIFAA
;
A
#
# COMPACT_ATOMS: atom_id res chain seq x y z
N MET A 1 -10.50 -23.09 1.86
CA MET A 1 -9.63 -22.02 1.30
C MET A 1 -8.15 -22.27 1.57
N ILE A 2 -7.68 -22.38 2.83
CA ILE A 2 -6.24 -22.51 3.12
C ILE A 2 -5.59 -23.74 2.46
N TYR A 3 -6.23 -24.92 2.49
CA TYR A 3 -5.71 -26.12 1.84
C TYR A 3 -5.60 -26.03 0.31
N GLU A 4 -6.45 -25.21 -0.33
CA GLU A 4 -6.34 -24.94 -1.76
C GLU A 4 -5.11 -24.09 -2.07
N LEU A 5 -4.84 -23.08 -1.23
CA LEU A 5 -3.63 -22.25 -1.35
C LEU A 5 -2.37 -23.09 -1.13
N LEU A 6 -2.36 -23.97 -0.12
CA LEU A 6 -1.25 -24.89 0.14
C LEU A 6 -0.97 -25.78 -1.07
N ARG A 7 -2.02 -26.33 -1.70
CA ARG A 7 -1.88 -27.13 -2.92
C ARG A 7 -1.32 -26.30 -4.09
N LYS A 8 -1.84 -25.09 -4.32
CA LYS A 8 -1.35 -24.17 -5.37
C LYS A 8 0.09 -23.73 -5.15
N ALA A 9 0.51 -23.63 -3.88
CA ALA A 9 1.87 -23.29 -3.49
C ALA A 9 2.82 -24.50 -3.48
N ASN A 10 2.31 -25.72 -3.68
CA ASN A 10 3.05 -26.98 -3.49
C ASN A 10 3.68 -27.06 -2.07
N ALA A 11 2.95 -26.58 -1.07
CA ALA A 11 3.42 -26.57 0.32
C ALA A 11 3.66 -28.00 0.83
N LYS A 12 4.71 -28.16 1.64
CA LYS A 12 5.10 -29.46 2.22
C LYS A 12 4.69 -29.61 3.69
N ALA A 13 4.52 -28.50 4.38
CA ALA A 13 4.00 -28.45 5.74
C ALA A 13 3.29 -27.12 5.98
N LEU A 14 2.49 -27.05 7.05
CA LEU A 14 1.86 -25.84 7.54
C LEU A 14 2.28 -25.56 8.98
N ILE A 15 2.78 -24.37 9.26
CA ILE A 15 3.05 -23.90 10.62
C ILE A 15 1.91 -22.97 11.05
N HIS A 16 1.36 -23.16 12.25
CA HIS A 16 0.21 -22.39 12.74
C HIS A 16 0.29 -22.09 14.24
N GLU A 17 -0.45 -21.08 14.70
CA GLU A 17 -0.61 -20.80 16.13
C GLU A 17 -1.41 -21.92 16.82
N PHE A 18 -1.15 -22.12 18.12
CA PHE A 18 -1.77 -23.17 18.92
C PHE A 18 -3.30 -23.15 18.82
N ASP A 19 -3.91 -21.97 18.97
CA ASP A 19 -5.38 -21.80 18.98
C ASP A 19 -6.05 -22.14 17.65
N LEU A 20 -5.30 -22.12 16.55
CA LEU A 20 -5.81 -22.44 15.21
C LEU A 20 -5.83 -23.94 14.92
N GLY A 21 -5.22 -24.78 15.77
CA GLY A 21 -5.09 -26.22 15.52
C GLY A 21 -6.44 -26.93 15.37
N SER A 22 -7.45 -26.53 16.15
CA SER A 22 -8.80 -27.09 16.09
C SER A 22 -9.50 -26.84 14.75
N MET A 23 -9.11 -25.78 14.03
CA MET A 23 -9.66 -25.44 12.71
C MET A 23 -9.02 -26.26 11.58
N LEU A 24 -7.92 -26.96 11.84
CA LEU A 24 -7.11 -27.66 10.84
C LEU A 24 -7.41 -29.17 10.81
N THR A 25 -8.69 -29.54 10.68
CA THR A 25 -9.08 -30.94 10.53
C THR A 25 -8.75 -31.45 9.12
N ASN A 26 -8.32 -32.71 9.02
CA ASN A 26 -8.03 -33.40 7.74
C ASN A 26 -7.06 -32.63 6.82
N SER A 27 -5.99 -32.07 7.39
CA SER A 27 -4.98 -31.37 6.60
C SER A 27 -4.34 -32.34 5.58
N PRO A 28 -4.21 -31.94 4.29
CA PRO A 28 -3.59 -32.77 3.27
C PRO A 28 -2.06 -32.85 3.40
N ILE A 29 -1.47 -32.06 4.31
CA ILE A 29 -0.03 -32.00 4.58
C ILE A 29 0.22 -31.96 6.09
N PRO A 30 1.42 -32.35 6.57
CA PRO A 30 1.81 -32.22 7.97
C PRO A 30 1.60 -30.79 8.50
N THR A 31 1.08 -30.69 9.73
CA THR A 31 0.89 -29.42 10.44
C THR A 31 1.77 -29.38 11.69
N HIS A 32 2.33 -28.21 11.99
CA HIS A 32 3.18 -27.99 13.16
C HIS A 32 2.71 -26.74 13.89
N VAL A 33 2.64 -26.82 15.21
CA VAL A 33 2.36 -25.66 16.06
C VAL A 33 3.62 -24.81 16.14
N ALA A 34 3.49 -23.50 15.94
CA ALA A 34 4.56 -22.52 16.11
C ALA A 34 4.97 -22.46 17.59
N ILE A 35 6.28 -22.50 17.85
CA ILE A 35 6.84 -22.38 19.20
C ILE A 35 7.33 -20.95 19.40
N ASP A 36 7.10 -20.40 20.59
CA ASP A 36 7.71 -19.13 20.98
C ASP A 36 9.21 -19.33 21.23
N ALA A 37 10.05 -18.77 20.35
CA ALA A 37 11.49 -18.90 20.45
C ALA A 37 12.06 -18.37 21.78
N ARG A 38 11.34 -17.51 22.50
CA ARG A 38 11.76 -16.95 23.79
C ARG A 38 11.61 -17.93 24.95
N THR A 39 10.80 -18.97 24.78
CA THR A 39 10.53 -19.96 25.82
C THR A 39 11.32 -21.26 25.62
N ALA A 40 12.04 -21.39 24.51
CA ALA A 40 12.83 -22.56 24.16
C ALA A 40 14.32 -22.31 24.37
N ASP A 41 15.04 -23.32 24.87
CA ASP A 41 16.51 -23.33 24.81
C ASP A 41 16.95 -23.72 23.40
N LEU A 42 17.45 -22.73 22.67
CA LEU A 42 17.93 -22.88 21.29
C LEU A 42 19.47 -22.91 21.23
N GLN A 43 20.16 -22.92 22.37
CA GLN A 43 21.62 -22.99 22.42
C GLN A 43 22.09 -24.35 21.89
N GLY A 44 22.74 -24.34 20.73
CA GLY A 44 23.20 -25.57 20.07
C GLY A 44 22.19 -26.20 19.11
N ALA A 45 21.03 -25.57 18.87
CA ALA A 45 20.15 -25.99 17.79
C ALA A 45 20.88 -25.90 16.43
N PRO A 46 20.92 -26.98 15.63
CA PRO A 46 21.63 -26.97 14.36
C PRO A 46 20.94 -26.01 13.39
N LEU A 47 21.69 -25.06 12.84
CA LEU A 47 21.21 -24.25 11.74
C LEU A 47 21.41 -25.02 10.43
N PRO A 48 20.35 -25.19 9.61
CA PRO A 48 20.53 -25.81 8.30
C PRO A 48 21.49 -24.97 7.46
N PRO A 49 22.28 -25.60 6.57
CA PRO A 49 23.13 -24.87 5.65
C PRO A 49 22.29 -23.95 4.78
N MET A 50 22.83 -22.78 4.46
CA MET A 50 22.17 -21.82 3.58
C MET A 50 22.05 -22.43 2.18
N VAL A 51 20.82 -22.62 1.71
CA VAL A 51 20.54 -23.15 0.38
C VAL A 51 21.05 -22.15 -0.66
N GLN A 52 21.93 -22.61 -1.55
CA GLN A 52 22.37 -21.82 -2.70
C GLN A 52 21.38 -22.03 -3.85
N PRO A 53 20.86 -20.95 -4.47
CA PRO A 53 20.00 -21.09 -5.63
C PRO A 53 20.78 -21.67 -6.82
N ALA A 54 20.12 -22.49 -7.65
CA ALA A 54 20.68 -22.93 -8.92
C ALA A 54 20.61 -21.80 -9.96
N SER A 55 19.59 -20.93 -9.84
CA SER A 55 19.37 -19.77 -10.70
C SER A 55 18.77 -18.59 -9.92
N GLY A 56 19.06 -17.36 -10.36
CA GLY A 56 18.40 -16.16 -9.84
C GLY A 56 16.87 -16.15 -10.04
N SER A 57 16.36 -16.96 -10.99
CA SER A 57 14.92 -17.14 -11.22
C SER A 57 14.24 -18.06 -10.19
N ASP A 58 15.00 -18.80 -9.39
CA ASP A 58 14.44 -19.74 -8.42
C ASP A 58 13.60 -18.99 -7.38
N THR A 59 12.45 -19.57 -7.02
CA THR A 59 11.54 -18.95 -6.05
C THR A 59 12.09 -19.13 -4.63
N ILE A 60 12.35 -18.01 -3.94
CA ILE A 60 12.76 -18.00 -2.53
C ILE A 60 11.57 -17.84 -1.57
N MET A 61 10.57 -17.07 -1.97
CA MET A 61 9.41 -16.76 -1.13
C MET A 61 8.15 -16.63 -1.98
N ILE A 62 7.00 -17.01 -1.43
CA ILE A 62 5.70 -16.77 -2.05
C ILE A 62 4.91 -15.79 -1.17
N PHE A 63 4.67 -14.59 -1.68
CA PHE A 63 3.79 -13.63 -1.02
C PHE A 63 2.35 -13.88 -1.43
N HIS A 64 1.42 -13.75 -0.49
CA HIS A 64 0.00 -13.79 -0.77
C HIS A 64 -0.54 -12.37 -0.85
N THR A 65 -1.27 -12.05 -1.92
CA THR A 65 -1.99 -10.77 -2.03
C THR A 65 -3.49 -11.02 -1.94
N SER A 66 -4.22 -10.09 -1.34
CA SER A 66 -5.65 -10.22 -1.07
C SER A 66 -6.55 -10.24 -2.31
N GLY A 67 -5.98 -10.25 -3.53
CA GLY A 67 -6.70 -10.35 -4.81
C GLY A 67 -7.86 -9.37 -4.90
N SER A 68 -7.62 -8.12 -5.32
CA SER A 68 -8.64 -7.06 -5.37
C SER A 68 -9.89 -7.41 -6.18
N THR A 69 -9.81 -8.40 -7.08
CA THR A 69 -10.89 -8.84 -7.98
C THR A 69 -11.47 -10.23 -7.66
N SER A 70 -10.65 -11.23 -7.29
CA SER A 70 -11.11 -12.63 -7.19
C SER A 70 -11.64 -13.06 -5.81
N GLY A 71 -11.32 -12.35 -4.73
CA GLY A 71 -11.71 -12.72 -3.37
C GLY A 71 -10.90 -13.88 -2.76
N SER A 72 -10.15 -14.63 -3.58
CA SER A 72 -9.14 -15.61 -3.16
C SER A 72 -7.73 -15.03 -3.24
N PRO A 73 -6.83 -15.31 -2.27
CA PRO A 73 -5.46 -14.83 -2.32
C PRO A 73 -4.71 -15.31 -3.58
N LYS A 74 -3.95 -14.40 -4.21
CA LYS A 74 -3.06 -14.73 -5.33
C LYS A 74 -1.65 -14.99 -4.82
N LEU A 75 -0.97 -15.98 -5.43
CA LEU A 75 0.40 -16.35 -5.12
C LEU A 75 1.35 -15.51 -5.97
N ILE A 76 2.23 -14.74 -5.32
CA ILE A 76 3.26 -13.92 -5.94
C ILE A 76 4.59 -14.57 -5.64
N ARG A 77 5.18 -15.22 -6.65
CA ARG A 77 6.48 -15.87 -6.52
C ARG A 77 7.57 -14.80 -6.57
N CYS A 78 8.33 -14.72 -5.48
CA CYS A 78 9.51 -13.88 -5.37
C CYS A 78 10.74 -14.72 -5.69
N SER A 79 11.48 -14.32 -6.72
CA SER A 79 12.72 -14.97 -7.11
C SER A 79 13.93 -14.41 -6.35
N TYR A 80 15.06 -15.10 -6.37
CA TYR A 80 16.31 -14.59 -5.79
C TYR A 80 16.76 -13.27 -6.43
N THR A 81 16.63 -13.11 -7.75
CA THR A 81 16.91 -11.84 -8.44
C THR A 81 16.00 -10.72 -7.95
N TRP A 82 14.70 -11.00 -7.76
CA TRP A 82 13.77 -10.01 -7.24
C TRP A 82 14.07 -9.66 -5.79
N LEU A 83 14.40 -10.65 -4.94
CA LEU A 83 14.84 -10.40 -3.57
C LEU A 83 16.11 -9.54 -3.52
N GLY A 84 17.10 -9.80 -4.38
CA GLY A 84 18.29 -8.97 -4.49
C GLY A 84 17.96 -7.52 -4.81
N SER A 85 17.00 -7.29 -5.72
CA SER A 85 16.49 -5.94 -6.02
C SER A 85 15.79 -5.29 -4.83
N ILE A 86 15.02 -6.06 -4.04
CA ILE A 86 14.37 -5.55 -2.82
C ILE A 86 15.43 -5.13 -1.80
N ILE A 87 16.46 -5.96 -1.58
CA ILE A 87 17.56 -5.68 -0.63
C ILE A 87 18.28 -4.39 -1.03
N GLU A 88 18.64 -4.24 -2.31
CA GLU A 88 19.32 -3.05 -2.83
C GLU A 88 18.47 -1.78 -2.63
N LYS A 89 17.19 -1.80 -3.01
CA LYS A 89 16.26 -0.68 -2.77
C LYS A 89 16.11 -0.36 -1.29
N ALA A 90 15.97 -1.39 -0.46
CA ALA A 90 15.86 -1.24 0.97
C ALA A 90 17.13 -0.63 1.58
N GLY A 91 18.31 -0.92 1.03
CA GLY A 91 19.57 -0.28 1.43
C GLY A 91 19.61 1.22 1.13
N LEU A 92 18.98 1.65 0.03
CA LEU A 92 18.87 3.07 -0.32
C LEU A 92 17.96 3.84 0.64
N THR A 93 16.80 3.27 0.99
CA THR A 93 15.85 3.90 1.91
C THR A 93 16.24 3.71 3.37
N GLY A 94 16.92 2.62 3.70
CA GLY A 94 17.32 2.23 5.05
C GLY A 94 18.67 2.79 5.48
N LYS A 95 19.36 3.54 4.61
CA LYS A 95 20.64 4.17 4.92
C LYS A 95 20.52 5.02 6.19
N SER A 96 21.50 4.91 7.08
CA SER A 96 21.48 5.68 8.31
C SER A 96 21.56 7.17 8.03
N ILE A 97 20.71 7.93 8.71
CA ILE A 97 20.63 9.39 8.60
C ILE A 97 21.58 10.06 9.58
N ARG A 98 21.83 9.40 10.73
CA ARG A 98 22.69 9.95 11.78
C ARG A 98 24.16 9.65 11.49
N PRO A 99 25.04 10.67 11.48
CA PRO A 99 26.48 10.44 11.39
C PRO A 99 27.03 9.68 12.61
N MET A 100 26.40 9.86 13.77
CA MET A 100 26.72 9.16 15.01
C MET A 100 25.43 8.71 15.71
N GLY A 101 25.40 7.47 16.21
CA GLY A 101 24.26 6.86 16.88
C GLY A 101 23.55 5.80 16.02
N HIS A 102 22.54 5.15 16.60
CA HIS A 102 21.74 4.13 15.92
C HIS A 102 20.40 4.71 15.46
N ASP A 103 20.01 4.34 14.24
CA ASP A 103 18.64 4.56 13.78
C ASP A 103 17.70 3.64 14.58
N VAL A 104 16.59 4.21 15.04
CA VAL A 104 15.52 3.48 15.72
C VAL A 104 14.24 3.71 14.93
N THR A 105 13.76 2.66 14.28
CA THR A 105 12.54 2.66 13.48
C THR A 105 11.43 1.85 14.15
N VAL A 106 10.20 2.03 13.69
CA VAL A 106 9.05 1.23 14.12
C VAL A 106 8.72 0.13 13.11
N TRP A 107 8.17 -0.97 13.61
CA TRP A 107 7.59 -2.06 12.84
C TRP A 107 6.24 -1.61 12.27
N MET A 108 6.08 -1.61 10.96
CA MET A 108 4.91 -1.06 10.28
C MET A 108 3.76 -2.07 10.16
N GLY A 109 4.02 -3.38 10.13
CA GLY A 109 2.98 -4.39 9.95
C GLY A 109 3.47 -5.84 9.95
N SER A 110 2.69 -6.76 9.43
CA SER A 110 3.13 -8.17 9.29
C SER A 110 4.31 -8.28 8.31
N VAL A 111 5.30 -9.13 8.62
CA VAL A 111 6.41 -9.47 7.69
C VAL A 111 5.96 -10.13 6.40
N CYS A 112 4.73 -10.64 6.36
CA CYS A 112 4.11 -11.14 5.14
C CYS A 112 3.73 -10.02 4.15
N HIS A 113 3.76 -8.75 4.60
CA HIS A 113 3.58 -7.60 3.72
C HIS A 113 4.93 -7.15 3.16
N ILE A 114 5.04 -7.11 1.83
CA ILE A 114 6.27 -6.77 1.10
C ILE A 114 6.93 -5.45 1.55
N GLY A 115 6.15 -4.45 1.94
CA GLY A 115 6.63 -3.18 2.46
C GLY A 115 7.29 -3.34 3.82
N GLN A 116 6.70 -4.10 4.75
CA GLN A 116 7.35 -4.42 6.03
C GLN A 116 8.60 -5.27 5.81
N THR A 117 8.55 -6.29 4.94
CA THR A 117 9.72 -7.11 4.61
C THR A 117 10.86 -6.24 4.10
N SER A 118 10.56 -5.30 3.19
CA SER A 118 11.55 -4.37 2.65
C SER A 118 12.13 -3.46 3.73
N MET A 119 11.31 -2.90 4.62
CA MET A 119 11.81 -2.07 5.72
C MET A 119 12.70 -2.86 6.68
N LEU A 120 12.31 -4.09 7.03
CA LEU A 120 13.12 -4.97 7.87
C LEU A 120 14.49 -5.27 7.23
N LEU A 121 14.51 -5.59 5.93
CA LEU A 121 15.76 -5.79 5.19
C LEU A 121 16.64 -4.53 5.17
N GLY A 122 16.04 -3.35 5.11
CA GLY A 122 16.74 -2.07 5.22
C GLY A 122 17.36 -1.87 6.61
N SER A 123 16.57 -2.09 7.67
CA SER A 123 17.03 -2.00 9.05
C SER A 123 18.17 -2.97 9.36
N LEU A 124 18.11 -4.20 8.84
CA LEU A 124 19.17 -5.19 9.01
C LEU A 124 20.48 -4.74 8.34
N GLN A 125 20.41 -4.15 7.15
CA GLN A 125 21.58 -3.63 6.44
C GLN A 125 22.24 -2.44 7.15
N SER A 126 21.45 -1.58 7.79
CA SER A 126 21.95 -0.41 8.52
C SER A 126 22.16 -0.63 10.01
N ALA A 127 22.00 -1.87 10.50
CA ALA A 127 22.05 -2.22 11.92
C ALA A 127 21.15 -1.32 12.79
N ALA A 128 19.98 -0.97 12.27
CA ALA A 128 18.98 -0.17 12.97
C ALA A 128 18.18 -1.01 13.97
N CYS A 129 17.78 -0.40 15.08
CA CYS A 129 16.85 -1.01 16.02
C CYS A 129 15.41 -0.87 15.49
N THR A 130 14.60 -1.91 15.67
CA THR A 130 13.18 -1.86 15.30
C THR A 130 12.30 -2.07 16.52
N ILE A 131 11.38 -1.13 16.78
CA ILE A 131 10.38 -1.24 17.84
C ILE A 131 9.16 -1.95 17.29
N GLN A 132 8.77 -3.06 17.92
CA GLN A 132 7.50 -3.72 17.63
C GLN A 132 6.39 -3.09 18.50
N PRO A 133 5.40 -2.40 17.90
CA PRO A 133 4.29 -1.84 18.65
C PRO A 133 3.34 -2.96 19.12
N THR A 134 2.52 -2.66 20.13
CA THR A 134 1.50 -3.57 20.66
C THR A 134 0.45 -3.97 19.61
N GLN A 135 0.16 -3.06 18.68
CA GLN A 135 -0.70 -3.29 17.52
C GLN A 135 -0.27 -2.42 16.35
N ILE A 136 -0.65 -2.80 15.12
CA ILE A 136 -0.34 -2.04 13.90
C ILE A 136 -0.92 -0.62 13.98
N ALA A 137 -2.15 -0.50 14.48
CA ALA A 137 -2.86 0.76 14.68
C ALA A 137 -2.61 1.34 16.09
N PHE A 138 -1.34 1.47 16.48
CA PHE A 138 -0.96 1.96 17.80
C PHE A 138 -1.47 3.38 18.08
N SER A 139 -1.68 3.69 19.36
CA SER A 139 -2.22 4.99 19.78
C SER A 139 -1.18 6.11 19.67
N SER A 140 -1.61 7.36 19.77
CA SER A 140 -0.66 8.48 19.82
C SER A 140 0.13 8.53 21.13
N ASP A 141 -0.41 7.96 22.21
CA ASP A 141 0.30 7.85 23.50
C ASP A 141 1.39 6.78 23.41
N GLU A 142 1.11 5.64 22.79
CA GLU A 142 2.12 4.62 22.52
C GLU A 142 3.22 5.15 21.59
N LEU A 143 2.87 5.96 20.58
CA LEU A 143 3.86 6.65 19.76
C LEU A 143 4.77 7.56 20.58
N LEU A 144 4.20 8.34 21.51
CA LEU A 144 4.98 9.18 22.42
C LEU A 144 5.91 8.35 23.31
N ASP A 145 5.43 7.21 23.80
CA ASP A 145 6.24 6.27 24.58
C ASP A 145 7.39 5.70 23.75
N MET A 146 7.15 5.32 22.49
CA MET A 146 8.20 4.84 21.59
C MET A 146 9.28 5.90 21.34
N ILE A 147 8.89 7.17 21.16
CA ILE A 147 9.84 8.27 20.96
C ILE A 147 10.65 8.51 22.23
N THR A 148 9.98 8.62 23.38
CA THR A 148 10.63 9.06 24.63
C THR A 148 11.39 7.95 25.34
N ARG A 149 10.89 6.72 25.35
CA ARG A 149 11.47 5.59 26.10
C ARG A 149 12.41 4.75 25.26
N CYS A 150 12.08 4.58 23.97
CA CYS A 150 12.83 3.71 23.07
C CYS A 150 13.72 4.50 22.09
N GLY A 151 13.61 5.83 22.06
CA GLY A 151 14.42 6.69 21.19
C GLY A 151 14.02 6.62 19.71
N LEU A 152 12.75 6.30 19.41
CA LEU A 152 12.25 6.28 18.03
C LEU A 152 12.60 7.59 17.32
N ASN A 153 13.31 7.48 16.20
CA ASN A 153 13.76 8.63 15.41
C ASN A 153 13.33 8.55 13.94
N ARG A 154 12.94 7.37 13.46
CA ARG A 154 12.39 7.16 12.11
C ARG A 154 11.02 6.51 12.18
N LEU A 155 9.98 7.25 11.82
CA LEU A 155 8.61 6.75 11.79
C LEU A 155 8.27 6.20 10.41
N ASN A 156 7.97 4.91 10.32
CA ASN A 156 7.48 4.25 9.11
C ASN A 156 6.05 3.74 9.36
N GLN A 157 5.05 4.37 8.74
CA GLN A 157 3.65 3.98 8.97
C GLN A 157 2.80 4.17 7.71
N PHE A 158 1.78 3.31 7.54
CA PHE A 158 0.83 3.50 6.46
C PHE A 158 0.02 4.80 6.63
N PRO A 159 -0.33 5.47 5.53
CA PRO A 159 -0.96 6.79 5.55
C PRO A 159 -2.25 6.86 6.40
N ALA A 160 -3.05 5.79 6.39
CA ALA A 160 -4.29 5.73 7.15
C ALA A 160 -4.04 5.88 8.66
N PHE A 161 -2.98 5.25 9.18
CA PHE A 161 -2.61 5.31 10.60
C PHE A 161 -1.87 6.61 10.91
N LEU A 162 -0.95 7.05 10.03
CA LEU A 162 -0.24 8.32 10.24
C LEU A 162 -1.21 9.50 10.27
N GLY A 163 -2.26 9.46 9.46
CA GLY A 163 -3.33 10.47 9.45
C GLY A 163 -4.02 10.63 10.80
N ILE A 164 -4.08 9.58 11.62
CA ILE A 164 -4.63 9.66 12.98
C ILE A 164 -3.72 10.52 13.87
N HIS A 165 -2.41 10.25 13.90
CA HIS A 165 -1.45 11.04 14.68
C HIS A 165 -1.40 12.50 14.22
N MET A 166 -1.48 12.74 12.91
CA MET A 166 -1.53 14.09 12.33
C MET A 166 -2.81 14.85 12.68
N ARG A 167 -3.95 14.16 12.87
CA ARG A 167 -5.18 14.80 13.37
C ARG A 167 -5.06 15.12 14.85
N ASN A 168 -4.60 14.17 15.65
CA ASN A 168 -4.47 14.32 17.10
C ASN A 168 -3.45 15.42 17.46
N SER A 169 -2.38 15.59 16.68
CA SER A 169 -1.36 16.62 16.92
C SER A 169 -1.88 18.05 16.78
N ARG A 170 -3.00 18.25 16.06
CA ARG A 170 -3.67 19.56 15.95
C ARG A 170 -4.26 20.03 17.29
N GLN A 171 -4.53 19.09 18.19
CA GLN A 171 -5.08 19.36 19.52
C GLN A 171 -4.08 19.05 20.64
N ASN A 172 -2.91 18.49 20.32
CA ASN A 172 -1.89 18.09 21.28
C ASN A 172 -0.50 18.66 20.89
N PRO A 173 -0.10 19.80 21.47
CA PRO A 173 1.18 20.45 21.18
C PRO A 173 2.40 19.57 21.48
N LYS A 174 2.34 18.72 22.51
CA LYS A 174 3.42 17.78 22.85
C LYS A 174 3.61 16.75 21.74
N LEU A 175 2.52 16.16 21.25
CA LEU A 175 2.56 15.23 20.13
C LEU A 175 3.09 15.89 18.85
N LEU A 176 2.66 17.12 18.55
CA LEU A 176 3.17 17.87 17.41
C LEU A 176 4.68 18.09 17.52
N ALA A 177 5.18 18.54 18.67
CA ALA A 177 6.60 18.77 18.89
C ALA A 177 7.42 17.49 18.70
N GLN A 178 6.94 16.36 19.23
CA GLN A 178 7.63 15.07 19.10
C GLN A 178 7.62 14.55 17.65
N LEU A 179 6.50 14.69 16.92
CA LEU A 179 6.45 14.36 15.49
C LEU A 179 7.41 15.21 14.65
N CYS A 180 7.56 16.49 14.98
CA CYS A 180 8.51 17.38 14.31
C CYS A 180 9.98 17.09 14.66
N ALA A 181 10.24 16.43 15.79
CA ALA A 181 11.57 16.08 16.27
C ALA A 181 12.11 14.76 15.69
N LEU A 182 11.28 13.99 14.99
CA LEU A 182 11.72 12.80 14.26
C LEU A 182 12.66 13.19 13.12
N ASP A 183 13.72 12.41 12.92
CA ASP A 183 14.66 12.62 11.82
C ASP A 183 14.00 12.33 10.47
N GLU A 184 13.10 11.35 10.46
CA GLU A 184 12.35 10.98 9.26
C GLU A 184 10.95 10.46 9.60
N THR A 185 9.98 10.82 8.76
CA THR A 185 8.67 10.16 8.70
C THR A 185 8.45 9.69 7.26
N SER A 186 8.56 8.38 7.06
CA SER A 186 8.35 7.72 5.76
C SER A 186 6.94 7.14 5.69
N ILE A 187 6.30 7.31 4.53
CA ILE A 187 4.91 6.95 4.27
C ILE A 187 4.89 5.93 3.13
N PRO A 188 4.91 4.62 3.42
CA PRO A 188 4.91 3.61 2.39
C PRO A 188 3.55 3.51 1.69
N GLY A 189 3.56 3.43 0.36
CA GLY A 189 2.37 3.14 -0.43
C GLY A 189 1.37 4.29 -0.61
N SER A 190 1.70 5.53 -0.24
CA SER A 190 1.00 6.74 -0.74
C SER A 190 1.92 7.97 -0.72
N ARG A 191 1.46 9.09 -1.29
CA ARG A 191 2.21 10.36 -1.33
C ARG A 191 2.58 10.86 0.07
N CYS A 192 3.79 11.41 0.18
CA CYS A 192 4.15 12.37 1.22
C CYS A 192 3.48 13.72 0.91
N PRO A 193 2.66 14.31 1.80
CA PRO A 193 2.17 15.66 1.59
C PRO A 193 3.36 16.61 1.51
N ALA A 194 3.37 17.54 0.54
CA ALA A 194 4.46 18.46 0.25
C ALA A 194 4.78 19.49 1.38
N ARG A 195 4.38 19.23 2.62
CA ARG A 195 4.49 20.16 3.75
C ARG A 195 5.25 19.61 4.96
N THR A 196 6.26 18.78 4.72
CA THR A 196 7.37 18.53 5.67
C THR A 196 8.66 19.04 5.05
N LYS A 197 9.24 20.10 5.63
CA LYS A 197 10.39 20.86 5.09
C LYS A 197 11.75 20.14 5.23
N SER A 198 11.80 18.80 5.25
CA SER A 198 13.05 18.05 5.44
C SER A 198 13.39 17.06 4.32
N GLY A 199 12.60 16.96 3.25
CA GLY A 199 12.89 16.06 2.14
C GLY A 199 14.10 16.54 1.32
N ARG A 200 15.31 16.07 1.66
CA ARG A 200 16.38 16.01 0.66
C ARG A 200 15.87 15.14 -0.50
N PRO A 201 15.97 15.58 -1.76
CA PRO A 201 15.61 14.73 -2.88
C PRO A 201 16.48 13.47 -2.84
N SER A 202 15.84 12.30 -2.89
CA SER A 202 16.52 11.02 -3.03
C SER A 202 17.40 11.06 -4.29
N PRO A 203 18.65 10.58 -4.24
CA PRO A 203 19.47 10.50 -5.45
C PRO A 203 18.77 9.64 -6.51
N PRO A 204 18.91 9.99 -7.80
CA PRO A 204 18.22 9.28 -8.87
C PRO A 204 18.73 7.84 -8.96
N VAL A 205 17.89 6.88 -8.58
CA VAL A 205 18.10 5.45 -8.80
C VAL A 205 17.79 5.15 -10.28
N ARG A 206 18.58 5.69 -11.21
CA ARG A 206 18.17 5.82 -12.62
C ARG A 206 18.82 4.88 -13.65
N SER A 207 19.65 3.91 -13.30
CA SER A 207 20.25 3.02 -14.33
C SER A 207 19.83 1.55 -14.29
N LYS A 208 19.36 1.02 -13.15
CA LYS A 208 19.09 -0.43 -13.00
C LYS A 208 17.62 -0.82 -13.03
N TYR A 209 16.73 0.02 -12.49
CA TYR A 209 15.30 -0.25 -12.48
C TYR A 209 14.63 0.42 -13.67
N GLN A 210 14.02 -0.40 -14.50
CA GLN A 210 13.41 -0.01 -15.75
C GLN A 210 11.90 0.11 -15.55
N ILE A 211 11.47 1.33 -15.25
CA ILE A 211 10.07 1.70 -15.19
C ILE A 211 9.77 2.71 -16.29
N ARG A 212 8.57 2.61 -16.87
CA ARG A 212 8.12 3.54 -17.90
C ARG A 212 6.68 3.92 -17.67
N PHE A 213 6.39 5.18 -17.99
CA PHE A 213 5.04 5.70 -18.01
C PHE A 213 4.48 5.58 -19.43
N PHE A 214 3.49 4.70 -19.63
CA PHE A 214 2.86 4.47 -20.93
C PHE A 214 1.56 5.26 -21.06
N PRO A 215 1.32 5.97 -22.17
CA PRO A 215 0.02 6.58 -22.41
C PRO A 215 -1.04 5.49 -22.64
N LEU A 216 -2.24 5.69 -22.09
CA LEU A 216 -3.36 4.75 -22.24
C LEU A 216 -3.92 4.71 -23.67
N VAL A 217 -3.67 5.75 -24.48
CA VAL A 217 -4.11 5.86 -25.86
C VAL A 217 -2.89 6.20 -26.74
N PRO A 218 -2.67 5.53 -27.89
CA PRO A 218 -1.64 5.91 -28.83
C PRO A 218 -1.83 7.38 -29.27
N ARG A 219 -0.74 8.14 -29.38
CA ARG A 219 -0.78 9.50 -29.96
C ARG A 219 -1.12 9.39 -31.46
N GLU A 220 -2.39 9.42 -31.81
CA GLU A 220 -2.79 9.92 -33.13
C GLU A 220 -2.74 11.44 -33.08
N GLN A 221 -2.11 12.05 -34.10
CA GLN A 221 -2.05 13.51 -34.23
C GLN A 221 -3.49 14.04 -34.33
N PRO A 222 -3.93 14.95 -33.44
CA PRO A 222 -5.27 15.51 -33.57
C PRO A 222 -5.33 16.34 -34.84
N ALA A 223 -6.35 16.10 -35.68
CA ALA A 223 -6.85 17.14 -36.56
C ALA A 223 -7.21 18.36 -35.69
N GLU A 224 -6.84 19.54 -36.18
CA GLU A 224 -6.79 20.83 -35.49
C GLU A 224 -7.80 21.02 -34.33
N GLY A 225 -7.29 21.37 -33.15
CA GLY A 225 -8.05 22.11 -32.13
C GLY A 225 -8.55 21.36 -30.89
N TYR A 226 -8.44 20.03 -30.80
CA TYR A 226 -8.85 19.28 -29.60
C TYR A 226 -7.70 18.48 -28.98
N ALA A 227 -7.25 18.91 -27.80
CA ALA A 227 -6.33 18.13 -26.96
C ALA A 227 -7.15 17.10 -26.14
N ASP A 228 -7.09 15.84 -26.53
CA ASP A 228 -7.69 14.72 -25.78
C ASP A 228 -7.05 14.65 -24.38
N ALA A 229 -7.85 14.71 -23.32
CA ALA A 229 -7.34 14.65 -21.96
C ALA A 229 -6.92 13.23 -21.53
N ASN A 230 -7.30 12.18 -22.28
CA ASN A 230 -6.73 10.84 -22.15
C ASN A 230 -5.27 10.78 -22.62
N SER A 231 -4.80 11.76 -23.41
CA SER A 231 -3.39 11.88 -23.80
C SER A 231 -2.44 12.27 -22.66
N GLN A 232 -2.98 12.61 -21.47
CA GLN A 232 -2.19 13.04 -20.30
C GLN A 232 -2.12 11.99 -19.17
N LEU A 233 -2.92 10.92 -19.24
CA LEU A 233 -2.89 9.86 -18.23
C LEU A 233 -1.89 8.79 -18.65
N LEU A 234 -0.96 8.53 -17.75
CA LEU A 234 0.09 7.56 -17.95
C LEU A 234 -0.06 6.43 -16.93
N GLU A 235 0.02 5.20 -17.40
CA GLU A 235 0.15 4.04 -16.54
C GLU A 235 1.63 3.85 -16.16
N LEU A 236 1.90 3.56 -14.89
CA LEU A 236 3.22 3.07 -14.48
C LEU A 236 3.36 1.59 -14.88
N VAL A 237 4.36 1.29 -15.70
CA VAL A 237 4.69 -0.06 -16.16
C VAL A 237 6.11 -0.40 -15.73
N ILE A 238 6.31 -1.61 -15.21
CA ILE A 238 7.65 -2.15 -14.91
C ILE A 238 8.08 -3.01 -16.10
N LEU A 239 9.19 -2.62 -16.73
CA LEU A 239 9.70 -3.25 -17.94
C LEU A 239 10.25 -4.66 -17.63
N SER A 240 10.26 -5.53 -18.64
CA SER A 240 10.50 -6.97 -18.50
C SER A 240 11.95 -7.31 -18.10
N ASP A 241 12.87 -6.43 -18.48
CA ASP A 241 14.29 -6.42 -18.21
C ASP A 241 14.66 -5.75 -16.89
N SER A 242 13.68 -5.12 -16.22
CA SER A 242 13.87 -4.61 -14.88
C SER A 242 14.03 -5.78 -13.90
N PRO A 243 15.06 -5.77 -13.03
CA PRO A 243 15.31 -6.89 -12.11
C PRO A 243 14.28 -6.97 -10.97
N ASP A 244 13.41 -5.97 -10.82
CA ASP A 244 12.25 -5.95 -9.94
C ASP A 244 10.92 -6.20 -10.67
N CYS A 245 10.96 -6.53 -11.96
CA CYS A 245 9.77 -6.91 -12.70
C CYS A 245 9.21 -8.21 -12.12
N PRO A 246 7.92 -8.25 -11.72
CA PRO A 246 7.29 -9.44 -11.15
C PRO A 246 7.40 -10.68 -12.03
N ASP A 247 7.12 -11.85 -11.46
CA ASP A 247 7.12 -13.13 -12.18
C ASP A 247 6.34 -13.06 -13.51
N PRO A 248 6.80 -13.71 -14.61
CA PRO A 248 6.13 -13.71 -15.91
C PRO A 248 4.63 -14.03 -15.87
N SER A 249 4.18 -14.84 -14.91
CA SER A 249 2.75 -15.15 -14.72
C SER A 249 1.87 -13.94 -14.36
N LEU A 250 2.47 -12.81 -13.97
CA LEU A 250 1.79 -11.56 -13.62
C LEU A 250 1.90 -10.50 -14.72
N ARG A 251 2.68 -10.76 -15.78
CA ARG A 251 2.95 -9.83 -16.86
C ARG A 251 1.87 -9.92 -17.94
N GLN A 252 1.72 -8.87 -18.73
CA GLN A 252 0.85 -8.89 -19.90
C GLN A 252 1.54 -9.57 -21.10
N ALA A 253 0.83 -9.65 -22.23
CA ALA A 253 1.31 -10.32 -23.45
C ALA A 253 2.56 -9.66 -24.06
N ASP A 254 2.79 -8.37 -23.79
CA ASP A 254 4.01 -7.65 -24.16
C ASP A 254 5.23 -8.02 -23.28
N GLY A 255 5.02 -8.86 -22.27
CA GLY A 255 6.03 -9.29 -21.33
C GLY A 255 6.33 -8.28 -20.22
N HIS A 256 5.62 -7.16 -20.13
CA HIS A 256 5.80 -6.14 -19.09
C HIS A 256 4.78 -6.29 -17.95
N TYR A 257 5.10 -5.74 -16.79
CA TYR A 257 4.16 -5.69 -15.68
C TYR A 257 3.43 -4.35 -15.63
N HIS A 258 2.15 -4.41 -15.98
CA HIS A 258 1.21 -3.30 -15.93
C HIS A 258 0.62 -3.18 -14.52
N THR A 259 0.92 -2.08 -13.84
CA THR A 259 0.49 -1.89 -12.43
C THR A 259 -1.00 -1.55 -12.32
N GLY A 260 -1.58 -0.96 -13.37
CA GLY A 260 -2.90 -0.34 -13.35
C GLY A 260 -2.95 0.99 -12.57
N ASP A 261 -1.82 1.47 -12.03
CA ASP A 261 -1.74 2.76 -11.35
C ASP A 261 -1.59 3.88 -12.37
N LEU A 262 -2.53 4.83 -12.32
CA LEU A 262 -2.62 5.94 -13.26
C LEU A 262 -2.07 7.23 -12.66
N PHE A 263 -1.29 7.93 -13.48
CA PHE A 263 -0.55 9.12 -13.11
C PHE A 263 -0.76 10.25 -14.12
N VAL A 264 -0.63 11.48 -13.65
CA VAL A 264 -0.54 12.68 -14.49
C VAL A 264 0.82 13.32 -14.28
N GLU A 265 1.55 13.64 -15.35
CA GLU A 265 2.78 14.41 -15.25
C GLU A 265 2.47 15.86 -14.89
N VAL A 266 2.95 16.31 -13.73
CA VAL A 266 2.71 17.67 -13.21
C VAL A 266 3.92 18.59 -13.41
N ALA A 267 5.10 18.02 -13.62
CA ALA A 267 6.33 18.67 -14.07
C ALA A 267 7.25 17.60 -14.67
N LEU A 268 8.30 17.99 -15.41
CA LEU A 268 9.21 17.05 -16.07
C LEU A 268 9.73 15.98 -15.08
N GLY A 269 9.27 14.74 -15.25
CA GLY A 269 9.65 13.61 -14.39
C GLY A 269 8.97 13.57 -13.01
N ALA A 270 7.92 14.37 -12.78
CA ALA A 270 7.13 14.40 -11.54
C ALA A 270 5.65 14.08 -11.83
N TYR A 271 5.09 13.12 -11.10
CA TYR A 271 3.77 12.55 -11.39
C TYR A 271 2.81 12.62 -10.18
N ASP A 272 1.52 12.86 -10.41
CA ASP A 272 0.45 13.00 -9.38
C ASP A 272 -0.72 12.03 -9.58
N ASN A 273 -1.35 11.65 -8.47
CA ASN A 273 -2.47 10.73 -8.36
C ASN A 273 -3.77 11.47 -8.01
N ALA A 274 -4.88 11.10 -8.66
CA ALA A 274 -6.15 11.86 -8.70
C ALA A 274 -6.84 12.17 -7.34
N ARG A 275 -6.42 11.53 -6.23
CA ARG A 275 -7.01 11.65 -4.89
C ARG A 275 -6.73 13.01 -4.19
N ALA A 276 -5.82 13.82 -4.72
CA ALA A 276 -5.36 15.06 -4.08
C ALA A 276 -6.38 16.24 -4.09
N ALA A 277 -7.41 16.21 -4.95
CA ALA A 277 -8.28 17.37 -5.17
C ALA A 277 -9.19 17.76 -3.98
N CYS A 278 -9.49 16.83 -3.06
CA CYS A 278 -10.49 17.04 -1.98
C CYS A 278 -9.98 16.82 -0.55
N GLY A 279 -8.66 16.74 -0.33
CA GLY A 279 -8.07 16.25 0.93
C GLY A 279 -8.40 17.03 2.22
N ALA A 280 -8.93 18.25 2.14
CA ALA A 280 -9.38 19.01 3.31
C ALA A 280 -10.83 18.70 3.74
N LEU A 281 -11.64 18.11 2.84
CA LEU A 281 -13.07 17.85 3.05
C LEU A 281 -13.34 16.38 3.42
N ILE A 282 -12.46 15.48 2.99
CA ILE A 282 -12.67 14.04 3.02
C ILE A 282 -11.60 13.39 3.89
N ALA A 283 -12.02 12.56 4.84
CA ALA A 283 -11.11 11.72 5.63
C ALA A 283 -10.58 10.56 4.79
N ASP A 284 -11.48 9.87 4.07
CA ASP A 284 -11.13 8.81 3.13
C ASP A 284 -12.22 8.62 2.07
N CYS A 285 -11.88 7.98 0.96
CA CYS A 285 -12.84 7.69 -0.10
C CYS A 285 -12.42 6.50 -0.96
N ILE A 286 -13.41 5.89 -1.61
CA ILE A 286 -13.21 4.83 -2.60
C ILE A 286 -14.19 4.98 -3.75
N VAL A 287 -13.73 4.72 -4.96
CA VAL A 287 -14.60 4.61 -6.14
C VAL A 287 -14.91 3.13 -6.39
N VAL A 288 -16.19 2.83 -6.52
CA VAL A 288 -16.77 1.50 -6.83
C VAL A 288 -17.66 1.60 -8.06
N GLY A 289 -18.10 0.47 -8.62
CA GLY A 289 -18.99 0.48 -9.79
C GLY A 289 -18.75 -0.67 -10.76
N ASN A 290 -18.19 -1.78 -10.30
CA ASN A 290 -18.01 -2.94 -11.15
C ASN A 290 -19.35 -3.40 -11.74
N ALA A 291 -19.40 -3.62 -13.06
CA ALA A 291 -20.61 -3.96 -13.81
C ALA A 291 -21.77 -2.95 -13.67
N ARG A 292 -21.48 -1.66 -13.44
CA ARG A 292 -22.46 -0.56 -13.40
C ARG A 292 -22.24 0.43 -14.55
N PRO A 293 -23.28 1.17 -14.98
CA PRO A 293 -23.19 2.11 -16.10
C PRO A 293 -22.36 3.37 -15.79
N SER A 294 -22.07 3.65 -14.52
CA SER A 294 -21.16 4.72 -14.10
C SER A 294 -20.56 4.45 -12.70
N PRO A 295 -19.43 5.07 -12.35
CA PRO A 295 -18.81 4.90 -11.04
C PRO A 295 -19.55 5.65 -9.92
N VAL A 296 -19.49 5.10 -8.70
CA VAL A 296 -20.01 5.71 -7.47
C VAL A 296 -18.85 5.96 -6.50
N LEU A 297 -18.80 7.16 -5.91
CA LEU A 297 -17.80 7.56 -4.93
C LEU A 297 -18.37 7.42 -3.51
N PHE A 298 -17.77 6.55 -2.70
CA PHE A 298 -18.05 6.49 -1.26
C PHE A 298 -17.05 7.38 -0.50
N VAL A 299 -17.55 8.14 0.46
CA VAL A 299 -16.80 9.19 1.16
C VAL A 299 -17.03 9.11 2.67
N GLU A 300 -15.94 9.05 3.43
CA GLU A 300 -15.93 9.32 4.86
C GLU A 300 -15.61 10.81 5.09
N PRO A 301 -16.48 11.59 5.76
CA PRO A 301 -16.29 13.02 5.91
C PRO A 301 -15.09 13.34 6.82
N GLY A 302 -14.27 14.33 6.43
CA GLY A 302 -13.14 14.81 7.22
C GLY A 302 -13.47 15.99 8.15
N VAL A 303 -14.67 16.56 8.00
CA VAL A 303 -15.16 17.74 8.72
C VAL A 303 -16.63 17.56 9.05
N ALA A 304 -17.09 18.09 10.18
CA ALA A 304 -18.51 18.16 10.50
C ALA A 304 -19.18 19.17 9.56
N MET A 305 -19.88 18.65 8.54
CA MET A 305 -20.57 19.43 7.51
C MET A 305 -21.85 18.71 7.11
N ASP A 306 -22.86 19.47 6.71
CA ASP A 306 -24.04 18.96 6.04
C ASP A 306 -23.69 18.08 4.83
N GLU A 307 -24.38 16.95 4.70
CA GLU A 307 -24.10 15.92 3.70
C GLU A 307 -24.26 16.45 2.26
N GLU A 308 -25.36 17.16 1.99
CA GLU A 308 -25.64 17.69 0.65
C GLU A 308 -24.68 18.82 0.27
N ARG A 309 -24.25 19.61 1.25
CA ARG A 309 -23.17 20.58 1.05
C ARG A 309 -21.84 19.90 0.72
N LEU A 310 -21.49 18.82 1.43
CA LEU A 310 -20.26 18.06 1.18
C LEU A 310 -20.24 17.47 -0.23
N LYS A 311 -21.32 16.78 -0.65
CA LYS A 311 -21.43 16.20 -2.01
C LYS A 311 -21.24 17.26 -3.10
N ARG A 312 -21.88 18.43 -2.96
CA ARG A 312 -21.74 19.54 -3.91
C ARG A 312 -20.32 20.09 -3.98
N GLU A 313 -19.65 20.25 -2.85
CA GLU A 313 -18.26 20.71 -2.83
C GLU A 313 -17.29 19.71 -3.47
N ILE A 314 -17.52 18.41 -3.28
CA ILE A 314 -16.75 17.35 -3.93
C ILE A 314 -16.89 17.44 -5.44
N ILE A 315 -18.14 17.45 -5.95
CA ILE A 315 -18.41 17.59 -7.39
C ILE A 315 -17.79 18.88 -7.95
N ARG A 316 -17.87 19.99 -7.22
CA ARG A 316 -17.26 21.26 -7.63
C ARG A 316 -15.74 21.16 -7.75
N LYS A 317 -15.06 20.54 -6.78
CA LYS A 317 -13.60 20.38 -6.76
C LYS A 317 -13.09 19.34 -7.74
N THR A 318 -13.87 18.30 -8.03
CA THR A 318 -13.53 17.26 -9.01
C THR A 318 -14.05 17.57 -10.41
N ARG A 319 -14.81 18.66 -10.62
CA ARG A 319 -15.39 19.05 -11.91
C ARG A 319 -14.37 19.06 -13.04
N HIS A 320 -13.21 19.67 -12.82
CA HIS A 320 -12.16 19.75 -13.83
C HIS A 320 -11.56 18.38 -14.17
N PHE A 321 -11.49 17.48 -13.19
CA PHE A 321 -11.05 16.10 -13.37
C PHE A 321 -12.08 15.28 -14.17
N HIS A 322 -13.38 15.42 -13.89
CA HIS A 322 -14.43 14.68 -14.61
C HIS A 322 -14.75 15.26 -16.00
N ALA A 323 -14.59 16.57 -16.23
CA ALA A 323 -14.81 17.19 -17.55
C ALA A 323 -13.97 16.55 -18.67
N ARG A 324 -12.87 15.91 -18.30
CA ARG A 324 -11.85 15.30 -19.15
C ARG A 324 -12.06 13.80 -19.43
N ARG A 325 -13.11 13.17 -18.88
CA ARG A 325 -13.35 11.71 -18.94
C ARG A 325 -14.47 11.34 -19.92
N TYR A 326 -14.60 10.07 -20.31
CA TYR A 326 -15.80 9.62 -21.05
C TYR A 326 -17.05 9.68 -20.18
N LEU A 327 -18.23 9.88 -20.79
CA LEU A 327 -19.50 10.08 -20.06
C LEU A 327 -19.74 9.02 -18.97
N HIS A 328 -19.45 7.75 -19.26
CA HIS A 328 -19.64 6.61 -18.35
C HIS A 328 -18.56 6.49 -17.26
N GLU A 329 -17.48 7.28 -17.30
CA GLU A 329 -16.43 7.30 -16.27
C GLU A 329 -16.56 8.52 -15.33
N ARG A 330 -17.55 9.39 -15.57
CA ARG A 330 -17.71 10.64 -14.82
C ARG A 330 -18.58 10.44 -13.59
N ILE A 331 -18.22 11.16 -12.53
CA ILE A 331 -19.08 11.41 -11.37
C ILE A 331 -19.49 12.87 -11.44
N THR A 332 -20.59 13.15 -12.16
CA THR A 332 -21.11 14.50 -12.36
C THR A 332 -22.28 14.84 -11.45
N SER A 333 -22.93 13.83 -10.87
CA SER A 333 -24.11 13.99 -10.03
C SER A 333 -23.76 13.77 -8.55
N PRO A 334 -24.23 14.64 -7.63
CA PRO A 334 -24.19 14.38 -6.19
C PRO A 334 -24.81 13.04 -5.79
N ARG A 335 -25.77 12.50 -6.55
CA ARG A 335 -26.37 11.17 -6.32
C ARG A 335 -25.36 10.03 -6.44
N MET A 336 -24.30 10.23 -7.21
CA MET A 336 -23.20 9.26 -7.37
C MET A 336 -22.12 9.42 -6.30
N VAL A 337 -22.36 10.25 -5.27
CA VAL A 337 -21.49 10.43 -4.12
C VAL A 337 -22.25 9.98 -2.87
N VAL A 338 -21.83 8.88 -2.26
CA VAL A 338 -22.42 8.34 -1.03
C VAL A 338 -21.55 8.74 0.15
N VAL A 339 -22.14 9.44 1.12
CA VAL A 339 -21.46 9.83 2.35
C VAL A 339 -21.78 8.79 3.42
N VAL A 340 -20.76 8.21 4.02
CA VAL A 340 -20.90 7.21 5.08
C VAL A 340 -20.25 7.70 6.38
N PRO A 341 -20.66 7.21 7.55
CA PRO A 341 -20.00 7.57 8.80
C PRO A 341 -18.51 7.22 8.77
N SER A 342 -17.69 8.03 9.44
CA SER A 342 -16.24 7.85 9.47
C SER A 342 -15.86 6.48 10.06
N GLY A 343 -14.96 5.75 9.38
CA GLY A 343 -14.46 4.45 9.81
C GLY A 343 -15.34 3.27 9.44
N THR A 344 -16.43 3.47 8.69
CA THR A 344 -17.35 2.38 8.30
C THR A 344 -16.92 1.65 7.03
N LEU A 345 -16.06 2.24 6.20
CA LEU A 345 -15.62 1.58 4.97
C LEU A 345 -14.72 0.36 5.30
N PRO A 346 -15.02 -0.84 4.76
CA PRO A 346 -14.22 -2.03 5.02
C PRO A 346 -12.75 -1.86 4.61
N ARG A 347 -11.82 -2.08 5.54
CA ARG A 347 -10.38 -1.88 5.34
C ARG A 347 -9.59 -3.18 5.43
N THR A 348 -8.41 -3.17 4.83
CA THR A 348 -7.39 -4.19 5.07
C THR A 348 -6.82 -3.98 6.47
N ALA A 349 -6.75 -5.04 7.28
CA ALA A 349 -6.21 -4.97 8.63
C ALA A 349 -4.76 -4.44 8.66
N THR A 350 -3.96 -4.78 7.63
CA THR A 350 -2.54 -4.43 7.60
C THR A 350 -2.25 -3.04 7.04
N LYS A 351 -2.85 -2.63 5.91
CA LYS A 351 -2.53 -1.34 5.25
C LYS A 351 -3.49 -0.22 5.64
N GLY A 352 -4.64 -0.55 6.22
CA GLY A 352 -5.74 0.39 6.39
C GLY A 352 -6.40 0.81 5.07
N ASN A 353 -6.02 0.23 3.92
CA ASN A 353 -6.63 0.54 2.62
C ASN A 353 -8.07 0.05 2.56
N ILE A 354 -8.97 0.86 2.03
CA ILE A 354 -10.37 0.47 1.77
C ILE A 354 -10.41 -0.63 0.70
N ARG A 355 -11.20 -1.69 0.96
CA ARG A 355 -11.35 -2.86 0.10
C ARG A 355 -12.53 -2.65 -0.86
N ARG A 356 -12.25 -2.23 -2.10
CA ARG A 356 -13.27 -1.93 -3.13
C ARG A 356 -14.40 -2.97 -3.22
N ARG A 357 -14.08 -4.25 -3.35
CA ARG A 357 -15.07 -5.33 -3.44
C ARG A 357 -15.91 -5.49 -2.17
N ALA A 358 -15.30 -5.38 -0.99
CA ALA A 358 -16.03 -5.49 0.27
C ALA A 358 -17.00 -4.31 0.47
N VAL A 359 -16.66 -3.12 -0.06
CA VAL A 359 -17.57 -1.97 -0.11
C VAL A 359 -18.73 -2.27 -1.08
N GLU A 360 -18.46 -2.80 -2.26
CA GLU A 360 -19.52 -3.20 -3.22
C GLU A 360 -20.48 -4.24 -2.63
N GLU A 361 -19.96 -5.21 -1.87
CA GLU A 361 -20.76 -6.23 -1.19
C GLU A 361 -21.56 -5.63 -0.02
N ALA A 362 -20.92 -4.81 0.82
CA ALA A 362 -21.56 -4.21 2.00
C ALA A 362 -22.66 -3.19 1.64
N PHE A 363 -22.46 -2.41 0.57
CA PHE A 363 -23.36 -1.34 0.15
C PHE A 363 -24.11 -1.68 -1.14
N LYS A 364 -24.30 -2.98 -1.41
CA LYS A 364 -24.96 -3.47 -2.63
C LYS A 364 -26.37 -2.88 -2.81
N ALA A 365 -27.17 -2.81 -1.74
CA ALA A 365 -28.54 -2.30 -1.79
C ALA A 365 -28.60 -0.82 -2.18
N GLU A 366 -27.71 0.00 -1.61
CA GLU A 366 -27.60 1.43 -1.94
C GLU A 366 -27.14 1.63 -3.39
N LEU A 367 -26.15 0.85 -3.83
CA LEU A 367 -25.71 0.83 -5.22
C LEU A 367 -26.85 0.45 -6.17
N ASP A 368 -27.62 -0.59 -5.85
CA ASP A 368 -28.79 -1.00 -6.65
C ASP A 368 -29.84 0.13 -6.71
N GLN A 369 -30.11 0.85 -5.61
CA GLN A 369 -31.03 2.00 -5.59
C GLN A 369 -30.53 3.19 -6.42
N ILE A 370 -29.21 3.45 -6.44
CA ILE A 370 -28.62 4.52 -7.25
C ILE A 370 -28.85 4.27 -8.75
N PHE A 371 -28.86 3.00 -9.18
CA PHE A 371 -29.02 2.63 -10.59
C PHE A 371 -30.44 2.16 -10.96
N ALA A 372 -31.34 1.99 -9.99
CA ALA A 372 -32.73 1.58 -10.22
C ALA A 372 -33.65 2.72 -10.69
N ALA A 373 -33.18 3.98 -10.69
CA ALA A 373 -33.99 5.15 -11.05
C ALA A 373 -33.37 6.02 -12.12
#